data_AF-A0A484H0S0-F1
#
_entry.id   AF-A0A484H0S0-F1
#
_cell.length_a   1.000
_cell.length_b   1.000
_cell.length_c   1.000
_cell.angle_alpha   90.00
_cell.angle_beta   90.00
_cell.angle_gamma   90.00
#
_symmetry.space_group_name_H-M   'P 1'
#
loop_
_entity.id
_entity.type
_entity.pdbx_description
1 polymer ?
#
loop_
_entity_poly.entity_id
_entity_poly.type
_entity_poly.pdbx_seq_one_letter_code
_entity_poly.pdbx_strand_id
1 'polypeptide(L)'
;TSQETVTQIKALGGSLKGITLENQMVLQAGVPMEATLGQHGVETLTTLEVASHVLGGKVHGTLACAGKVRSKTLKVAKKYEKE
;
A
#
# COMPACT_ATOMS: atom_id res chain seq x y z
N THR A 1 -10.46 -15.90 -26.16
CA THR A 1 -10.38 -15.25 -24.83
C THR A 1 -9.15 -15.60 -24.01
N SER A 2 -8.36 -16.65 -24.31
CA SER A 2 -7.17 -17.05 -23.50
C SER A 2 -5.94 -16.11 -23.56
N GLN A 3 -5.92 -15.08 -24.41
CA GLN A 3 -4.73 -14.25 -24.66
C GLN A 3 -4.77 -12.90 -23.94
N GLU A 4 -5.88 -12.55 -23.29
CA GLU A 4 -5.97 -11.31 -22.54
C GLU A 4 -4.97 -11.33 -21.38
N THR A 5 -4.19 -10.25 -21.29
CA THR A 5 -3.11 -10.12 -20.32
C THR A 5 -3.51 -9.17 -19.21
N VAL A 6 -2.89 -9.34 -18.03
CA VAL A 6 -2.99 -8.38 -16.93
C VAL A 6 -2.66 -6.96 -17.40
N THR A 7 -1.72 -6.79 -18.33
CA THR A 7 -1.37 -5.49 -18.93
C THR A 7 -2.55 -4.83 -19.64
N GLN A 8 -3.34 -5.59 -20.40
CA GLN A 8 -4.53 -5.07 -21.09
C GLN A 8 -5.61 -4.63 -20.10
N ILE A 9 -5.79 -5.39 -19.01
CA ILE A 9 -6.73 -5.04 -17.92
C ILE A 9 -6.26 -3.77 -17.19
N LYS A 10 -4.96 -3.68 -16.85
CA LYS A 10 -4.37 -2.48 -16.23
C LYS A 10 -4.47 -1.26 -17.16
N ALA A 11 -4.38 -1.45 -18.48
CA ALA A 11 -4.56 -0.36 -19.45
C ALA A 11 -5.99 0.19 -19.44
N LEU A 12 -7.00 -0.68 -19.34
CA LEU A 12 -8.40 -0.28 -19.18
C LEU A 12 -8.62 0.51 -17.87
N GLY A 13 -8.05 0.03 -16.75
CA GLY A 13 -8.10 0.74 -15.47
C GLY A 13 -7.43 2.11 -15.51
N GLY A 14 -6.31 2.21 -16.22
CA GLY A 14 -5.58 3.47 -16.41
C GLY A 14 -6.38 4.50 -17.20
N SER A 15 -7.04 4.07 -18.28
CA SER A 15 -7.92 4.94 -19.08
C SER A 15 -9.13 5.47 -18.29
N LEU A 16 -9.62 4.72 -17.30
CA LEU A 16 -10.84 5.07 -16.57
C LEU A 16 -10.59 5.94 -15.33
N LYS A 17 -9.47 5.72 -14.63
CA LYS A 17 -9.18 6.34 -13.31
C LYS A 17 -7.91 7.20 -13.28
N GLY A 18 -7.16 7.28 -14.38
CA GLY A 18 -5.90 8.04 -14.44
C GLY A 18 -4.79 7.46 -13.58
N ILE A 19 -4.89 6.17 -13.20
CA ILE A 19 -3.88 5.49 -12.38
C ILE A 19 -2.84 4.88 -13.32
N THR A 20 -1.56 5.17 -13.11
CA THR A 20 -0.48 4.60 -13.91
C THR A 20 -0.46 3.07 -13.79
N LEU A 21 0.03 2.39 -14.83
CA LEU A 21 0.08 0.93 -14.87
C LEU A 21 0.82 0.32 -13.66
N GLU A 22 1.91 0.97 -13.24
CA GLU A 22 2.74 0.59 -12.10
C GLU A 22 1.98 0.63 -10.76
N ASN A 23 1.06 1.57 -10.63
CA ASN A 23 0.28 1.72 -9.40
C ASN A 23 -0.94 0.80 -9.36
N GLN A 24 -1.20 0.00 -10.40
CA GLN A 24 -2.32 -0.92 -10.45
C GLN A 24 -1.92 -2.36 -10.16
N MET A 25 -2.78 -3.08 -9.45
CA MET A 25 -2.66 -4.51 -9.16
C MET A 25 -3.96 -5.20 -9.53
N VAL A 26 -3.87 -6.35 -10.22
CA VAL A 26 -5.02 -7.17 -10.58
C VAL A 26 -5.04 -8.38 -9.65
N LEU A 27 -6.20 -8.64 -9.04
CA LEU A 27 -6.40 -9.75 -8.12
C LEU A 27 -7.54 -10.65 -8.57
N GLN A 28 -7.39 -11.95 -8.36
CA GLN A 28 -8.47 -12.93 -8.39
C GLN A 28 -8.65 -13.52 -7.00
N ALA A 29 -9.82 -13.33 -6.40
CA ALA A 29 -10.11 -13.78 -5.04
C ALA A 29 -9.04 -13.33 -4.01
N GLY A 30 -8.53 -12.09 -4.16
CA GLY A 30 -7.50 -11.54 -3.29
C GLY A 30 -6.06 -11.99 -3.58
N VAL A 31 -5.84 -12.82 -4.61
CA VAL A 31 -4.51 -13.28 -5.03
C VAL A 31 -4.02 -12.42 -6.20
N PRO A 32 -2.83 -11.79 -6.10
CA PRO A 32 -2.29 -10.99 -7.19
C PRO A 32 -1.89 -11.85 -8.39
N MET A 33 -2.18 -11.37 -9.59
CA MET A 33 -1.78 -12.01 -10.84
C MET A 33 -0.97 -11.06 -11.72
N GLU A 34 0.04 -11.60 -12.41
CA GLU A 34 0.87 -10.88 -13.39
C GLU A 34 0.98 -11.62 -14.74
N ALA A 35 0.26 -12.73 -14.89
CA ALA A 35 0.30 -13.62 -16.06
C ALA A 35 -0.89 -13.38 -17.01
N THR A 36 -1.08 -14.26 -18.00
CA THR A 36 -2.30 -14.22 -18.82
C THR A 36 -3.49 -14.81 -18.05
N LEU A 37 -4.71 -14.38 -18.40
CA LEU A 37 -5.94 -14.90 -17.79
C LEU A 37 -6.06 -16.43 -17.92
N GLY A 38 -5.63 -16.98 -19.06
CA GLY A 38 -5.65 -18.43 -19.30
C GLY A 38 -4.70 -19.21 -18.38
N GLN A 39 -3.54 -18.64 -18.02
CA GLN A 39 -2.59 -19.29 -17.11
C GLN A 39 -3.10 -19.33 -15.66
N HIS A 40 -3.96 -18.39 -15.29
CA HIS A 40 -4.54 -18.30 -13.95
C HIS A 40 -5.92 -18.98 -13.85
N GLY A 41 -6.31 -19.75 -14.89
CA GLY A 41 -7.58 -20.48 -14.91
C GLY A 41 -8.80 -19.57 -14.84
N VAL A 42 -8.71 -18.36 -15.37
CA VAL A 42 -9.82 -17.41 -15.37
C VAL A 42 -10.86 -17.87 -16.39
N GLU A 43 -12.03 -18.24 -15.90
CA GLU A 43 -13.17 -18.68 -16.71
C GLU A 43 -14.08 -17.51 -17.08
N THR A 44 -15.02 -17.75 -17.99
CA THR A 44 -16.09 -16.80 -18.30
C THR A 44 -16.84 -16.38 -17.04
N LEU A 45 -17.15 -15.07 -16.95
CA LEU A 45 -17.84 -14.45 -15.81
C LEU A 45 -17.06 -14.42 -14.49
N THR A 46 -15.77 -14.79 -14.50
CA THR A 46 -14.90 -14.61 -13.34
C THR A 46 -14.75 -13.13 -13.02
N THR A 47 -14.88 -12.79 -11.73
CA THR A 47 -14.67 -11.42 -11.26
C THR A 47 -13.21 -11.20 -10.92
N LEU A 48 -12.65 -10.10 -11.43
CA LEU A 48 -11.30 -9.63 -11.11
C LEU A 48 -11.39 -8.29 -10.41
N GLU A 49 -10.54 -8.09 -9.43
CA GLU A 49 -10.38 -6.82 -8.74
C GLU A 49 -9.19 -6.07 -9.31
N VAL A 50 -9.39 -4.81 -9.69
CA VAL A 50 -8.29 -3.91 -10.05
C VAL A 50 -8.14 -2.89 -8.94
N ALA A 51 -7.12 -3.07 -8.11
CA ALA A 51 -6.79 -2.20 -6.99
C ALA A 51 -5.65 -1.26 -7.36
N SER A 52 -5.57 -0.12 -6.68
CA SER A 52 -4.41 0.76 -6.74
C SER A 52 -3.59 0.67 -5.46
N HIS A 53 -2.27 0.73 -5.58
CA HIS A 53 -1.39 0.85 -4.43
C HIS A 53 -1.67 2.17 -3.69
N VAL A 54 -1.73 2.10 -2.37
CA VAL A 54 -1.79 3.30 -1.54
C VAL A 54 -0.41 3.96 -1.59
N LEU A 55 -0.30 5.03 -2.35
CA LEU A 55 0.84 5.95 -2.23
C LEU A 55 0.72 6.61 -0.86
N GLY A 56 1.48 6.11 0.12
CA GLY A 56 1.47 6.61 1.50
C GLY A 56 1.49 8.14 1.50
N GLY A 57 0.44 8.75 2.05
CA GLY A 57 0.31 10.20 2.11
C GLY A 57 1.30 10.80 3.11
N LYS A 58 1.69 12.05 2.85
CA LYS A 58 2.44 12.86 3.82
C LYS A 58 1.62 13.00 5.09
N VAL A 59 2.04 12.36 6.18
CA VAL A 59 1.40 12.50 7.50
C VAL A 59 1.60 13.94 7.98
N HIS A 60 0.49 14.68 8.17
CA HIS A 60 0.53 16.04 8.74
C HIS A 60 0.60 15.96 10.28
N GLY A 61 1.74 15.50 10.77
CA GLY A 61 2.11 15.55 12.18
C GLY A 61 3.57 15.89 12.26
N THR A 62 3.91 17.14 12.57
CA THR A 62 5.31 17.52 12.68
C THR A 62 5.91 16.85 13.92
N LEU A 63 6.95 16.04 13.74
CA LEU A 63 7.79 15.55 14.86
C LEU A 63 8.63 16.68 15.50
N ALA A 64 8.35 17.95 15.16
CA ALA A 64 9.05 19.12 15.68
C ALA A 64 9.06 19.21 17.21
N CYS A 65 8.10 18.55 17.88
CA CYS A 65 7.99 18.49 19.33
C CYS A 65 8.43 17.14 19.94
N ALA A 66 8.89 16.18 19.14
CA ALA A 66 9.30 14.87 19.63
C ALA A 66 10.51 15.02 20.58
N GLY A 67 10.37 14.55 21.82
CA GLY A 67 11.43 14.63 22.83
C GLY A 67 11.64 16.01 23.48
N LYS A 68 10.86 17.04 23.12
CA LYS A 68 10.99 18.41 23.69
C LYS A 68 10.93 18.40 25.22
N VAL A 69 10.06 17.58 25.81
CA VAL A 69 9.89 17.48 27.26
C VAL A 69 11.13 16.84 27.89
N ARG A 70 11.58 15.68 27.39
CA ARG A 70 12.77 14.98 27.89
C ARG A 70 14.04 15.85 27.84
N SER A 71 14.19 16.68 26.80
CA SER A 71 15.34 17.58 26.68
C SER A 71 15.24 18.82 27.58
N LYS A 72 14.03 19.20 28.00
CA LYS A 72 13.79 20.31 28.95
C LYS A 72 13.86 19.86 30.41
N THR A 73 13.54 18.61 30.70
CA THR A 73 13.55 18.09 32.07
C THR A 73 14.98 17.95 32.57
N LEU A 74 15.31 18.65 33.66
CA LEU A 74 16.58 18.48 34.38
C LEU A 74 16.72 17.03 34.83
N LYS A 75 17.87 16.40 34.52
CA LYS A 75 18.17 15.05 34.99
C LYS A 75 18.50 15.09 36.48
N VAL A 76 17.55 14.69 37.31
CA VAL A 76 17.74 14.51 38.74
C VAL A 76 18.35 13.14 39.01
N ALA A 77 19.46 13.11 39.73
CA ALA A 77 20.07 11.87 40.21
C ALA A 77 19.18 11.20 41.27
N LYS A 78 19.09 9.86 41.25
CA LYS A 78 18.41 9.12 42.32
C LYS A 78 19.10 9.41 43.66
N LYS A 79 18.36 9.97 44.60
CA LYS A 79 18.78 10.00 46.01
C LYS A 79 18.45 8.65 46.62
N TYR A 80 19.46 8.03 47.24
CA TYR A 80 19.26 6.91 48.14
C TYR A 80 19.26 7.48 49.56
N GLU A 81 18.16 7.26 50.27
CA GLU A 81 18.04 7.58 51.68
C GLU A 81 18.89 6.58 52.47
N LYS A 82 19.72 7.06 53.39
CA LYS A 82 20.42 6.20 54.34
C LYS A 82 19.61 6.20 55.63
N GLU A 83 19.19 5.00 56.01
CA GLU A 83 18.65 4.67 57.34
C GLU A 83 19.69 4.91 58.45
#